data_AF-D1PFR3-F1
#
_entry.id   AF-D1PFR3-F1
#
_cell.length_a   1.000
_cell.length_b   1.000
_cell.length_c   1.000
_cell.angle_alpha   90.00
_cell.angle_beta   90.00
_cell.angle_gamma   90.00
#
_symmetry.space_group_name_H-M   'P 1'
#
loop_
_entity.id
_entity.type
_entity.pdbx_description
1 polymer ?
#
loop_
_entity_poly.entity_id
_entity_poly.type
_entity_poly.pdbx_seq_one_letter_code
_entity_poly.pdbx_strand_id
1 'polypeptide(L)'
;MTVQRYKKNRQNAIVVPNHVHPCPESRAFLSEGREMIMSEFGKVYANYLSILQLIAGGMTTQNQIDTIIGKNTGTYLKNLDEDYSYVSKLHPLFSKPGGRNVKWCIEDSFLRFWFRFVLPNQALVEMERNDLLLEIVLRDYNDYTGAVLEQYFRQKISEEDRVTRVGRYWDRKGLNEIDIIALNEIDKTALVAEVKRNAARYDSRLLEQKYQSIQSHFGGYKDVKLLGLSMADM
;
A
#
# COMPACT_ATOMS: atom_id res chain seq x y z
N MET A 1 22.96 -3.37 -50.25
CA MET A 1 22.30 -4.52 -49.59
C MET A 1 23.29 -5.06 -48.58
N THR A 2 23.13 -5.09 -47.25
CA THR A 2 21.93 -5.11 -46.41
C THR A 2 22.40 -4.94 -44.95
N VAL A 3 21.77 -3.99 -44.24
CA VAL A 3 21.48 -3.94 -42.79
C VAL A 3 22.64 -3.88 -41.78
N GLN A 4 22.90 -2.66 -41.30
CA GLN A 4 23.39 -2.43 -39.94
C GLN A 4 22.29 -2.77 -38.92
N ARG A 5 22.53 -3.72 -38.02
CA ARG A 5 21.69 -3.95 -36.84
C ARG A 5 22.22 -3.12 -35.67
N TYR A 6 21.40 -2.16 -35.24
CA TYR A 6 21.54 -1.41 -34.00
C TYR A 6 21.68 -2.35 -32.80
N LYS A 7 22.80 -2.27 -32.07
CA LYS A 7 22.92 -2.83 -30.72
C LYS A 7 22.17 -1.90 -29.76
N LYS A 8 21.07 -2.40 -29.21
CA LYS A 8 20.26 -1.74 -28.18
C LYS A 8 21.05 -1.73 -26.86
N ASN A 9 21.35 -0.52 -26.36
CA ASN A 9 21.90 -0.26 -25.04
C ASN A 9 21.06 -0.95 -23.96
N ARG A 10 21.65 -1.91 -23.23
CA ARG A 10 21.16 -2.36 -21.91
C ARG A 10 21.91 -1.54 -20.86
N GLN A 11 21.32 -0.46 -20.39
CA GLN A 11 21.77 0.23 -19.18
C GLN A 11 20.95 -0.25 -17.98
N ASN A 12 21.68 -0.60 -16.93
CA ASN A 12 21.28 -0.84 -15.55
C ASN A 12 20.46 -2.11 -15.26
N ALA A 13 21.10 -3.27 -15.41
CA ALA A 13 20.79 -4.41 -14.55
C ALA A 13 21.47 -4.16 -13.19
N ILE A 14 20.69 -4.13 -12.11
CA ILE A 14 21.23 -4.18 -10.75
C ILE A 14 21.93 -5.54 -10.64
N VAL A 15 23.25 -5.55 -10.62
CA VAL A 15 24.03 -6.76 -10.32
C VAL A 15 23.92 -6.96 -8.82
N VAL A 16 22.98 -7.80 -8.39
CA VAL A 16 22.92 -8.26 -7.00
C VAL A 16 24.05 -9.29 -6.83
N PRO A 17 25.03 -9.08 -5.93
CA PRO A 17 26.10 -10.05 -5.73
C PRO A 17 25.50 -11.38 -5.25
N ASN A 18 25.82 -12.48 -5.95
CA ASN A 18 25.28 -13.81 -5.66
C ASN A 18 25.75 -14.43 -4.33
N HIS A 19 26.59 -13.76 -3.55
CA HIS A 19 27.10 -14.28 -2.28
C HIS A 19 27.24 -13.18 -1.25
N VAL A 20 26.11 -12.73 -0.70
CA VAL A 20 26.10 -12.15 0.65
C VAL A 20 25.53 -13.23 1.54
N HIS A 21 26.40 -14.00 2.20
CA HIS A 21 25.96 -14.90 3.26
C HIS A 21 25.45 -14.03 4.41
N PRO A 22 24.16 -14.13 4.79
CA PRO A 22 23.67 -13.45 5.97
C PRO A 22 24.40 -14.01 7.21
N CYS A 23 24.92 -13.12 8.06
CA CYS A 23 25.56 -13.50 9.32
C CYS A 23 24.62 -14.44 10.12
N PRO A 24 25.10 -15.46 10.84
CA PRO A 24 24.26 -16.37 11.64
C PRO A 24 23.21 -15.67 12.53
N GLU A 25 23.51 -14.46 12.99
CA GLU A 25 22.59 -13.59 13.72
C GLU A 25 21.31 -13.28 12.93
N SER A 26 21.38 -13.04 11.62
CA SER A 26 20.21 -12.78 10.77
C SER A 26 19.26 -13.98 10.64
N ARG A 27 19.77 -15.21 10.77
CA ARG A 27 18.94 -16.44 10.79
C ARG A 27 18.13 -16.54 12.08
N ALA A 28 18.70 -16.14 13.20
CA ALA A 28 17.99 -16.05 14.48
C ALA A 28 16.85 -15.02 14.39
N PHE A 29 17.11 -13.83 13.83
CA PHE A 29 16.09 -12.78 13.66
C PHE A 29 14.86 -13.20 12.82
N LEU A 30 15.05 -14.10 11.84
CA LEU A 30 13.98 -14.51 10.93
C LEU A 30 13.01 -15.53 11.56
N SER A 31 13.52 -16.48 12.35
CA SER A 31 12.68 -17.36 13.18
C SER A 31 12.09 -16.61 14.37
N GLU A 32 12.86 -15.69 14.96
CA GLU A 32 12.46 -14.87 16.11
C GLU A 32 11.26 -13.99 15.78
N GLY A 33 11.16 -13.42 14.58
CA GLY A 33 9.98 -12.62 14.20
C GLY A 33 8.66 -13.42 14.23
N ARG A 34 8.67 -14.69 13.81
CA ARG A 34 7.49 -15.55 13.90
C ARG A 34 7.21 -15.98 15.34
N GLU A 35 8.25 -16.35 16.08
CA GLU A 35 8.14 -16.79 17.47
C GLU A 35 7.67 -15.66 18.40
N MET A 36 8.16 -14.44 18.17
CA MET A 36 7.72 -13.20 18.83
C MET A 36 6.22 -13.01 18.62
N ILE A 37 5.76 -13.05 17.36
CA ILE A 37 4.34 -12.93 17.04
C ILE A 37 3.50 -14.07 17.68
N MET A 38 4.02 -15.29 17.68
CA MET A 38 3.36 -16.43 18.34
C MET A 38 3.22 -16.21 19.86
N SER A 39 4.23 -15.63 20.49
CA SER A 39 4.19 -15.25 21.90
C SER A 39 3.19 -14.11 22.17
N GLU A 40 3.12 -13.11 21.29
CA GLU A 40 2.21 -11.96 21.44
C GLU A 40 0.73 -12.35 21.28
N PHE A 41 0.42 -13.25 20.35
CA PHE A 41 -0.95 -13.62 20.01
C PHE A 41 -1.44 -14.92 20.65
N GLY A 42 -0.56 -15.67 21.31
CA GLY A 42 -0.89 -16.92 21.99
C GLY A 42 -1.55 -17.96 21.08
N LYS A 43 -2.53 -18.71 21.62
CA LYS A 43 -3.11 -19.88 20.92
C LYS A 43 -3.87 -19.58 19.61
N VAL A 44 -4.24 -18.31 19.37
CA VAL A 44 -5.00 -17.89 18.20
C VAL A 44 -4.15 -17.17 17.14
N TYR A 45 -2.82 -17.18 17.29
CA TYR A 45 -1.86 -16.50 16.41
C TYR A 45 -2.10 -16.74 14.92
N ALA A 46 -2.50 -17.96 14.54
CA ALA A 46 -2.73 -18.32 13.14
C ALA A 46 -3.81 -17.46 12.46
N ASN A 47 -4.83 -17.00 13.20
CA ASN A 47 -5.87 -16.13 12.65
C ASN A 47 -5.31 -14.72 12.42
N TYR A 48 -4.55 -14.18 13.37
CA TYR A 48 -3.93 -12.88 13.24
C TYR A 48 -2.92 -12.84 12.09
N LEU A 49 -2.04 -13.85 11.99
CA LEU A 49 -1.09 -13.97 10.89
C LEU A 49 -1.81 -14.04 9.53
N SER A 50 -2.87 -14.85 9.42
CA SER A 50 -3.66 -14.93 8.19
C SER A 50 -4.26 -13.58 7.80
N ILE A 51 -4.82 -12.85 8.77
CA ILE A 51 -5.39 -11.51 8.52
C ILE A 51 -4.31 -10.53 8.06
N LEU A 52 -3.16 -10.49 8.74
CA LEU A 52 -2.04 -9.61 8.39
C LEU A 52 -1.48 -9.92 6.99
N GLN A 53 -1.34 -11.20 6.64
CA GLN A 53 -0.95 -11.62 5.29
C GLN A 53 -1.97 -11.18 4.24
N LEU A 54 -3.27 -11.31 4.51
CA LEU A 54 -4.33 -10.88 3.58
C LEU A 54 -4.33 -9.36 3.37
N ILE A 55 -4.17 -8.58 4.45
CA ILE A 55 -4.07 -7.11 4.36
C ILE A 55 -2.81 -6.71 3.59
N ALA A 56 -1.65 -7.32 3.88
CA ALA A 56 -0.42 -7.11 3.13
C ALA A 56 -0.54 -7.55 1.65
N GLY A 57 -1.43 -8.52 1.39
CA GLY A 57 -1.83 -8.98 0.08
C GLY A 57 -2.70 -7.99 -0.71
N GLY A 58 -3.34 -7.03 -0.04
CA GLY A 58 -4.25 -6.05 -0.65
C GLY A 58 -5.74 -6.26 -0.32
N MET A 59 -6.08 -7.22 0.54
CA MET A 59 -7.45 -7.38 1.06
C MET A 59 -7.69 -6.34 2.14
N THR A 60 -8.34 -5.25 1.77
CA THR A 60 -8.45 -4.05 2.62
C THR A 60 -9.82 -3.94 3.30
N THR A 61 -10.82 -4.75 2.96
CA THR A 61 -12.12 -4.71 3.63
C THR A 61 -12.34 -5.94 4.49
N GLN A 62 -13.06 -5.79 5.61
CA GLN A 62 -13.41 -6.94 6.46
C GLN A 62 -14.15 -8.02 5.66
N ASN A 63 -15.03 -7.66 4.74
CA ASN A 63 -15.77 -8.63 3.93
C ASN A 63 -14.85 -9.49 3.03
N GLN A 64 -13.82 -8.88 2.42
CA GLN A 64 -12.81 -9.63 1.65
C GLN A 64 -12.06 -10.63 2.54
N ILE A 65 -11.67 -10.19 3.74
CA ILE A 65 -10.93 -11.02 4.70
C ILE A 65 -11.82 -12.15 5.24
N ASP A 66 -13.05 -11.84 5.65
CA ASP A 66 -14.04 -12.79 6.14
C ASP A 66 -14.33 -13.88 5.11
N THR A 67 -14.44 -13.50 3.82
CA THR A 67 -14.70 -14.42 2.72
C THR A 67 -13.58 -15.45 2.57
N ILE A 68 -12.31 -15.03 2.73
CA ILE A 68 -11.17 -15.93 2.56
C ILE A 68 -10.94 -16.78 3.81
N ILE A 69 -11.11 -16.21 5.00
CA ILE A 69 -10.91 -16.92 6.27
C ILE A 69 -12.10 -17.84 6.59
N GLY A 70 -13.30 -17.55 6.07
CA GLY A 70 -14.52 -18.34 6.28
C GLY A 70 -15.21 -18.09 7.61
N LYS A 71 -14.92 -16.96 8.29
CA LYS A 71 -15.57 -16.55 9.54
C LYS A 71 -15.51 -15.04 9.73
N ASN A 72 -16.27 -14.51 10.69
CA ASN A 72 -16.19 -13.10 11.05
C ASN A 72 -14.84 -12.76 11.71
N THR A 73 -14.15 -11.76 11.18
CA THR A 73 -12.82 -11.32 11.64
C THR A 73 -12.83 -10.03 12.44
N GLY A 74 -14.01 -9.47 12.73
CA GLY A 74 -14.17 -8.14 13.33
C GLY A 74 -13.44 -7.98 14.68
N THR A 75 -13.51 -8.97 15.56
CA THR A 75 -12.78 -8.95 16.84
C THR A 75 -11.27 -8.99 16.63
N TYR A 76 -10.77 -9.79 15.69
CA TYR A 76 -9.33 -9.87 15.41
C TYR A 76 -8.81 -8.55 14.84
N LEU A 77 -9.54 -7.98 13.87
CA LEU A 77 -9.19 -6.68 13.29
C LEU A 77 -9.21 -5.56 14.33
N LYS A 78 -10.19 -5.58 15.23
CA LYS A 78 -10.25 -4.65 16.36
C LYS A 78 -9.00 -4.77 17.25
N ASN A 79 -8.63 -5.97 17.64
CA ASN A 79 -7.45 -6.18 18.50
C ASN A 79 -6.14 -5.80 17.79
N LEU A 80 -6.00 -6.11 16.48
CA LEU A 80 -4.84 -5.70 15.69
C LEU A 80 -4.67 -4.18 15.60
N ASP A 81 -5.76 -3.43 15.67
CA ASP A 81 -5.80 -1.96 15.61
C ASP A 81 -5.61 -1.33 16.99
N GLU A 82 -6.40 -1.77 17.98
CA GLU A 82 -6.47 -1.13 19.30
C GLU A 82 -5.41 -1.66 20.28
N ASP A 83 -5.14 -2.96 20.29
CA ASP A 83 -4.26 -3.58 21.30
C ASP A 83 -2.82 -3.68 20.80
N TYR A 84 -2.64 -4.02 19.52
CA TYR A 84 -1.32 -4.32 18.97
C TYR A 84 -0.77 -3.27 17.99
N SER A 85 -1.61 -2.37 17.47
CA SER A 85 -1.20 -1.33 16.51
C SER A 85 -0.50 -1.87 15.24
N TYR A 86 -0.77 -3.11 14.83
CA TYR A 86 -0.23 -3.68 13.59
C TYR A 86 -1.00 -3.24 12.33
N VAL A 87 -2.27 -2.87 12.50
CA VAL A 87 -3.12 -2.39 11.43
C VAL A 87 -3.80 -1.08 11.84
N SER A 88 -4.29 -0.33 10.86
CA SER A 88 -5.04 0.89 11.10
C SER A 88 -6.29 0.97 10.23
N LYS A 89 -7.33 1.59 10.76
CA LYS A 89 -8.55 1.94 10.01
C LYS A 89 -8.33 3.20 9.18
N LEU A 90 -8.42 3.05 7.86
CA LEU A 90 -8.52 4.17 6.93
C LEU A 90 -9.99 4.53 6.72
N HIS A 91 -10.25 5.83 6.72
CA HIS A 91 -11.55 6.41 6.45
C HIS A 91 -11.50 7.28 5.17
N PRO A 92 -12.56 7.30 4.33
CA PRO A 92 -12.66 8.28 3.26
C PRO A 92 -12.63 9.69 3.86
N LEU A 93 -11.97 10.62 3.18
CA LEU A 93 -11.73 11.98 3.70
C LEU A 93 -13.01 12.71 4.10
N PHE A 94 -14.12 12.47 3.38
CA PHE A 94 -15.43 13.09 3.64
C PHE A 94 -16.37 12.22 4.48
N SER A 95 -15.86 11.18 5.13
CA SER A 95 -16.68 10.32 5.98
C SER A 95 -17.07 11.01 7.28
N LYS A 96 -18.26 10.66 7.79
CA LYS A 96 -18.70 11.09 9.12
C LYS A 96 -17.98 10.26 10.20
N PRO A 97 -17.77 10.82 11.40
CA PRO A 97 -17.29 10.07 12.55
C PRO A 97 -18.11 8.78 12.76
N GLY A 98 -17.43 7.65 12.99
CA GLY A 98 -18.08 6.34 13.15
C GLY A 98 -18.59 5.68 11.86
N GLY A 99 -18.24 6.23 10.69
CA GLY A 99 -18.59 5.63 9.40
C GLY A 99 -18.03 4.21 9.24
N ARG A 100 -18.88 3.28 8.79
CA ARG A 100 -18.52 1.86 8.58
C ARG A 100 -17.82 1.56 7.26
N ASN A 101 -17.66 2.54 6.38
CA ASN A 101 -16.98 2.39 5.09
C ASN A 101 -15.46 2.47 5.27
N VAL A 102 -14.91 1.57 6.09
CA VAL A 102 -13.48 1.56 6.45
C VAL A 102 -12.71 0.58 5.61
N LYS A 103 -11.44 0.92 5.37
CA LYS A 103 -10.43 0.00 4.85
C LYS A 103 -9.38 -0.24 5.93
N TRP A 104 -8.83 -1.44 6.00
CA TRP A 104 -7.76 -1.84 6.88
C TRP A 104 -6.43 -1.79 6.12
N CYS A 105 -5.39 -1.32 6.78
CA CYS A 105 -4.06 -1.27 6.19
C CYS A 105 -2.97 -1.56 7.24
N ILE A 106 -1.81 -1.99 6.76
CA ILE A 106 -0.56 -1.98 7.51
C ILE A 106 0.23 -0.78 6.99
N GLU A 107 0.37 0.26 7.82
CA GLU A 107 1.00 1.53 7.43
C GLU A 107 2.52 1.42 7.32
N ASP A 108 3.13 0.60 8.18
CA ASP A 108 4.56 0.33 8.14
C ASP A 108 4.93 -0.47 6.89
N SER A 109 5.80 0.10 6.07
CA SER A 109 6.21 -0.51 4.80
C SER A 109 7.04 -1.77 5.00
N PHE A 110 7.85 -1.85 6.07
CA PHE A 110 8.66 -3.02 6.38
C PHE A 110 7.78 -4.20 6.82
N LEU A 111 6.86 -3.99 7.76
CA LEU A 111 5.91 -5.01 8.20
C LEU A 111 5.06 -5.49 7.02
N ARG A 112 4.54 -4.58 6.20
CA ARG A 112 3.78 -4.94 5.01
C ARG A 112 4.60 -5.79 4.04
N PHE A 113 5.88 -5.46 3.84
CA PHE A 113 6.78 -6.27 3.01
C PHE A 113 6.98 -7.66 3.62
N TRP A 114 7.24 -7.72 4.92
CA TRP A 114 7.49 -8.96 5.64
C TRP A 114 6.31 -9.92 5.57
N PHE A 115 5.09 -9.45 5.87
CA PHE A 115 3.87 -10.26 5.79
C PHE A 115 3.53 -10.68 4.34
N ARG A 116 3.86 -9.86 3.34
CA ARG A 116 3.57 -10.16 1.94
C ARG A 116 4.57 -11.15 1.32
N PHE A 117 5.86 -11.01 1.61
CA PHE A 117 6.92 -11.70 0.87
C PHE A 117 7.79 -12.60 1.73
N VAL A 118 8.13 -12.21 2.96
CA VAL A 118 9.08 -12.97 3.78
C VAL A 118 8.37 -14.11 4.49
N LEU A 119 7.30 -13.82 5.23
CA LEU A 119 6.56 -14.81 6.01
C LEU A 119 6.00 -15.97 5.16
N PRO A 120 5.40 -15.74 3.96
CA PRO A 120 4.92 -16.84 3.13
C PRO A 120 6.03 -17.70 2.50
N ASN A 121 7.26 -17.17 2.42
CA ASN A 121 8.39 -17.80 1.74
C ASN A 121 9.53 -18.16 2.72
N GLN A 122 9.21 -18.47 3.98
CA GLN A 122 10.19 -18.82 5.02
C GLN A 122 11.15 -19.93 4.60
N ALA A 123 10.67 -20.96 3.89
CA ALA A 123 11.53 -22.04 3.41
C ALA A 123 12.63 -21.54 2.45
N LEU A 124 12.33 -20.59 1.56
CA LEU A 124 13.35 -20.01 0.67
C LEU A 124 14.37 -19.19 1.46
N VAL A 125 13.90 -18.47 2.47
CA VAL A 125 14.74 -17.68 3.38
C VAL A 125 15.68 -18.59 4.18
N GLU A 126 15.16 -19.67 4.77
CA GLU A 126 15.92 -20.67 5.54
C GLU A 126 16.95 -21.42 4.69
N MET A 127 16.60 -21.70 3.43
CA MET A 127 17.50 -22.32 2.45
C MET A 127 18.47 -21.32 1.79
N GLU A 128 18.45 -20.04 2.20
CA GLU A 128 19.27 -18.96 1.66
C GLU A 128 19.10 -18.77 0.13
N ARG A 129 17.93 -19.11 -0.40
CA ARG A 129 17.54 -18.97 -1.82
C ARG A 129 16.97 -17.59 -2.12
N ASN A 130 17.80 -16.57 -1.86
CA ASN A 130 17.47 -15.16 -2.09
C ASN A 130 17.20 -14.85 -3.57
N ASP A 131 17.80 -15.61 -4.48
CA ASP A 131 17.56 -15.53 -5.92
C ASP A 131 16.08 -15.81 -6.25
N LEU A 132 15.54 -16.92 -5.72
CA LEU A 132 14.15 -17.30 -5.93
C LEU A 132 13.18 -16.37 -5.20
N LEU A 133 13.52 -15.95 -3.99
CA LEU A 133 12.72 -14.97 -3.25
C LEU A 133 12.64 -13.64 -4.02
N LEU A 134 13.75 -13.19 -4.59
CA LEU A 134 13.79 -11.97 -5.39
C LEU A 134 12.92 -12.09 -6.65
N GLU A 135 12.90 -13.24 -7.33
CA GLU A 135 11.99 -13.46 -8.46
C GLU A 135 10.52 -13.29 -8.06
N ILE A 136 10.12 -13.83 -6.89
CA ILE A 136 8.77 -13.68 -6.34
C ILE A 136 8.48 -12.21 -6.02
N VAL A 137 9.40 -11.53 -5.35
CA VAL A 137 9.26 -10.11 -5.01
C VAL A 137 9.12 -9.27 -6.27
N LEU A 138 9.98 -9.45 -7.26
CA LEU A 138 9.99 -8.68 -8.51
C LEU A 138 8.71 -8.86 -9.32
N ARG A 139 8.11 -10.05 -9.29
CA ARG A 139 6.83 -10.34 -9.96
C ARG A 139 5.72 -9.42 -9.45
N ASP A 140 5.61 -9.26 -8.14
CA ASP A 140 4.51 -8.51 -7.50
C ASP A 140 4.95 -7.12 -6.98
N TYR A 141 6.18 -6.70 -7.33
CA TYR A 141 6.81 -5.49 -6.80
C TYR A 141 6.04 -4.22 -7.16
N ASN A 142 5.51 -4.16 -8.39
CA ASN A 142 4.77 -2.99 -8.86
C ASN A 142 3.50 -2.75 -8.04
N ASP A 143 2.80 -3.80 -7.63
CA ASP A 143 1.58 -3.66 -6.84
C ASP A 143 1.93 -3.24 -5.41
N TYR A 144 2.95 -3.86 -4.81
CA TYR A 144 3.42 -3.51 -3.47
C TYR A 144 3.88 -2.04 -3.39
N THR A 145 4.67 -1.59 -4.36
CA THR A 145 5.23 -0.23 -4.38
C THR A 145 4.25 0.84 -4.85
N GLY A 146 3.12 0.47 -5.48
CA GLY A 146 2.05 1.42 -5.78
C GLY A 146 1.50 2.07 -4.51
N ALA A 147 1.14 1.26 -3.52
CA ALA A 147 0.65 1.75 -2.23
C ALA A 147 1.70 2.56 -1.46
N VAL A 148 2.99 2.19 -1.55
CA VAL A 148 4.11 2.96 -0.96
C VAL A 148 4.21 4.34 -1.61
N LEU A 149 4.13 4.41 -2.94
CA LEU A 149 4.23 5.68 -3.67
C LEU A 149 3.06 6.61 -3.34
N GLU A 150 1.85 6.07 -3.21
CA GLU A 150 0.70 6.86 -2.76
C GLU A 150 0.89 7.41 -1.35
N GLN A 151 1.46 6.61 -0.43
CA GLN A 151 1.78 7.05 0.93
C GLN A 151 2.83 8.16 0.93
N TYR A 152 3.89 8.00 0.13
CA TYR A 152 4.92 9.02 -0.05
C TYR A 152 4.34 10.36 -0.49
N PHE A 153 3.52 10.39 -1.56
CA PHE A 153 2.96 11.65 -2.04
C PHE A 153 1.99 12.29 -1.05
N ARG A 154 1.20 11.51 -0.30
CA ARG A 154 0.37 12.08 0.77
C ARG A 154 1.20 12.74 1.86
N GLN A 155 2.30 12.10 2.26
CA GLN A 155 3.20 12.65 3.26
C GLN A 155 3.89 13.92 2.73
N LYS A 156 4.46 13.86 1.52
CA LYS A 156 5.09 15.00 0.86
C LYS A 156 4.16 16.21 0.78
N ILE A 157 2.92 16.02 0.29
CA ILE A 157 1.92 17.10 0.21
C ILE A 157 1.56 17.62 1.60
N SER A 158 1.45 16.74 2.61
CA SER A 158 1.15 17.17 3.97
C SER A 158 2.27 17.98 4.63
N GLU A 159 3.52 17.77 4.22
CA GLU A 159 4.71 18.41 4.80
C GLU A 159 5.12 19.69 4.03
N GLU A 160 5.03 19.67 2.70
CA GLU A 160 5.55 20.71 1.82
C GLU A 160 4.48 21.72 1.37
N ASP A 161 3.23 21.27 1.18
CA ASP A 161 2.17 22.14 0.66
C ASP A 161 1.38 22.82 1.79
N ARG A 162 0.79 23.97 1.47
CA ARG A 162 -0.15 24.66 2.36
C ARG A 162 -1.52 23.98 2.32
N VAL A 163 -1.67 22.93 3.10
CA VAL A 163 -2.91 22.12 3.20
C VAL A 163 -3.37 22.03 4.66
N THR A 164 -4.68 21.98 4.87
CA THR A 164 -5.26 21.75 6.20
C THR A 164 -5.56 20.27 6.43
N ARG A 165 -5.83 19.51 5.36
CA ARG A 165 -6.17 18.09 5.43
C ARG A 165 -5.70 17.37 4.17
N VAL A 166 -5.16 16.16 4.33
CA VAL A 166 -4.80 15.26 3.23
C VAL A 166 -5.38 13.88 3.53
N GLY A 167 -5.93 13.22 2.52
CA GLY A 167 -6.43 11.86 2.68
C GLY A 167 -6.80 11.20 1.36
N ARG A 168 -7.47 10.06 1.47
CA ARG A 168 -7.99 9.26 0.37
C ARG A 168 -9.50 9.38 0.26
N TYR A 169 -10.06 8.98 -0.86
CA TYR A 169 -11.50 8.79 -0.99
C TYR A 169 -11.83 7.46 -1.64
N TRP A 170 -12.87 6.80 -1.14
CA TRP A 170 -13.55 5.73 -1.85
C TRP A 170 -15.05 5.77 -1.55
N ASP A 171 -15.87 5.44 -2.54
CA ASP A 171 -17.30 5.29 -2.35
C ASP A 171 -17.65 3.97 -1.64
N ARG A 172 -18.91 3.79 -1.24
CA ARG A 172 -19.36 2.57 -0.55
C ARG A 172 -19.40 1.33 -1.45
N LYS A 173 -19.47 1.53 -2.77
CA LYS A 173 -19.55 0.44 -3.75
C LYS A 173 -18.16 0.00 -4.22
N GLY A 174 -17.11 0.75 -3.88
CA GLY A 174 -15.75 0.55 -4.36
C GLY A 174 -15.58 0.88 -5.85
N LEU A 175 -16.50 1.65 -6.45
CA LEU A 175 -16.45 1.96 -7.89
C LEU A 175 -15.53 3.15 -8.18
N ASN A 176 -15.55 4.15 -7.30
CA ASN A 176 -14.69 5.32 -7.38
C ASN A 176 -13.76 5.33 -6.17
N GLU A 177 -12.46 5.36 -6.45
CA GLU A 177 -11.39 5.53 -5.47
C GLU A 177 -10.42 6.59 -6.00
N ILE A 178 -10.00 7.50 -5.13
CA ILE A 178 -9.05 8.57 -5.41
C ILE A 178 -7.93 8.47 -4.37
N ASP A 179 -6.71 8.39 -4.87
CA ASP A 179 -5.51 8.11 -4.08
C ASP A 179 -5.15 9.26 -3.14
N ILE A 180 -5.38 10.51 -3.58
CA ILE A 180 -5.05 11.71 -2.82
C ILE A 180 -6.11 12.80 -3.04
N ILE A 181 -6.62 13.32 -1.94
CA ILE A 181 -7.33 14.60 -1.88
C ILE A 181 -6.63 15.43 -0.82
N ALA A 182 -6.16 16.61 -1.21
CA ALA A 182 -5.60 17.60 -0.32
C ALA A 182 -6.47 18.85 -0.34
N LEU A 183 -6.84 19.31 0.84
CA LEU A 183 -7.75 20.44 1.04
C LEU A 183 -7.00 21.52 1.81
N ASN A 184 -7.21 22.76 1.39
CA ASN A 184 -6.91 23.93 2.19
C ASN A 184 -8.22 24.64 2.50
N GLU A 185 -8.76 24.36 3.68
CA GLU A 185 -10.04 24.91 4.13
C GLU A 185 -9.97 26.40 4.46
N ILE A 186 -8.77 26.97 4.61
CA ILE A 186 -8.55 28.41 4.87
C ILE A 186 -8.63 29.19 3.55
N ASP A 187 -7.78 28.81 2.58
CA ASP A 187 -7.66 29.51 1.30
C ASP A 187 -8.71 29.05 0.28
N LYS A 188 -9.49 28.01 0.63
CA LYS A 188 -10.53 27.39 -0.21
C LYS A 188 -9.97 26.85 -1.52
N THR A 189 -8.82 26.19 -1.47
CA THR A 189 -8.21 25.47 -2.60
C THR A 189 -8.17 23.97 -2.34
N ALA A 190 -8.19 23.17 -3.39
CA ALA A 190 -8.09 21.72 -3.30
C ALA A 190 -7.25 21.14 -4.43
N LEU A 191 -6.66 19.98 -4.16
CA LEU A 191 -5.95 19.14 -5.10
C LEU A 191 -6.55 17.73 -5.01
N VAL A 192 -6.84 17.14 -6.15
CA VAL A 192 -7.31 15.76 -6.29
C VAL A 192 -6.33 15.08 -7.23
N ALA A 193 -5.73 13.98 -6.80
CA ALA A 193 -4.68 13.33 -7.57
C ALA A 193 -4.80 11.81 -7.60
N GLU A 194 -4.35 11.26 -8.72
CA GLU A 194 -4.11 9.84 -8.93
C GLU A 194 -2.61 9.59 -8.99
N VAL A 195 -2.18 8.50 -8.37
CA VAL A 195 -0.79 8.10 -8.37
C VAL A 195 -0.61 6.90 -9.28
N LYS A 196 0.39 6.98 -10.15
CA LYS A 196 0.74 5.90 -11.08
C LYS A 196 2.25 5.74 -11.11
N ARG A 197 2.74 4.53 -10.86
CA ARG A 197 4.18 4.24 -10.97
C ARG A 197 4.76 4.65 -12.32
N ASN A 198 4.02 4.40 -13.40
CA ASN A 198 4.35 4.84 -14.75
C ASN A 198 3.37 5.94 -15.17
N ALA A 199 3.90 7.15 -15.42
CA ALA A 199 3.12 8.30 -15.87
C ALA A 199 2.26 8.01 -17.12
N ALA A 200 2.72 7.13 -18.02
CA ALA A 200 1.95 6.75 -19.21
C ALA A 200 0.65 5.98 -18.92
N ARG A 201 0.44 5.52 -17.68
CA ARG A 201 -0.81 4.88 -17.23
C ARG A 201 -1.80 5.85 -16.60
N TYR A 202 -1.43 7.13 -16.45
CA TYR A 202 -2.35 8.14 -15.97
C TYR A 202 -3.37 8.48 -17.07
N ASP A 203 -4.64 8.51 -16.70
CA ASP A 203 -5.74 8.93 -17.56
C ASP A 203 -6.48 10.09 -16.89
N SER A 204 -6.33 11.29 -17.45
CA SER A 204 -6.97 12.50 -16.93
C SER A 204 -8.49 12.46 -17.05
N ARG A 205 -9.05 11.76 -18.05
CA ARG A 205 -10.51 11.63 -18.22
C ARG A 205 -11.11 10.77 -17.13
N LEU A 206 -10.40 9.71 -16.73
CA LEU A 206 -10.84 8.86 -15.63
C LEU A 206 -10.81 9.61 -14.29
N LEU A 207 -9.75 10.40 -14.03
CA LEU A 207 -9.70 11.24 -12.83
C LEU A 207 -10.82 12.29 -12.82
N GLU A 208 -11.09 12.93 -13.96
CA GLU A 208 -12.20 13.87 -14.11
C GLU A 208 -13.53 13.18 -13.78
N GLN A 209 -13.81 11.99 -14.33
CA GLN A 209 -15.03 11.23 -14.02
C GLN A 209 -15.16 10.91 -12.53
N LYS A 210 -14.08 10.46 -11.88
CA LYS A 210 -14.04 10.21 -10.44
C LYS A 210 -14.31 11.49 -9.65
N TYR A 211 -13.68 12.60 -10.02
CA TYR A 211 -13.88 13.91 -9.40
C TYR A 211 -15.35 14.37 -9.53
N GLN A 212 -15.95 14.26 -10.71
CA GLN A 212 -17.36 14.61 -10.93
C GLN A 212 -18.30 13.83 -10.01
N SER A 213 -17.99 12.57 -9.69
CA SER A 213 -18.78 11.76 -8.75
C SER A 213 -18.77 12.30 -7.30
N ILE A 214 -17.78 13.11 -6.94
CA ILE A 214 -17.59 13.67 -5.60
C ILE A 214 -17.62 15.21 -5.57
N GLN A 215 -17.93 15.87 -6.69
CA GLN A 215 -17.86 17.33 -6.83
C GLN A 215 -18.70 18.07 -5.79
N SER A 216 -19.80 17.47 -5.33
CA SER A 216 -20.65 18.04 -4.29
C SER A 216 -19.92 18.32 -2.96
N HIS A 217 -18.83 17.62 -2.68
CA HIS A 217 -17.97 17.88 -1.50
C HIS A 217 -17.11 19.14 -1.66
N PHE A 218 -17.00 19.70 -2.86
CA PHE A 218 -16.10 20.81 -3.19
C PHE A 218 -16.81 22.16 -3.39
N GLY A 219 -18.12 22.26 -3.12
CA GLY A 219 -18.89 23.50 -3.39
C GLY A 219 -18.39 24.77 -2.71
N GLY A 220 -17.55 24.66 -1.67
CA GLY A 220 -16.91 25.80 -1.00
C GLY A 220 -15.47 26.12 -1.46
N TYR A 221 -14.92 25.36 -2.40
CA TYR A 221 -13.56 25.51 -2.91
C TYR A 221 -13.58 26.27 -4.23
N LYS A 222 -12.71 27.28 -4.36
CA LYS A 222 -12.64 28.19 -5.50
C LYS A 222 -11.77 27.67 -6.64
N ASP A 223 -10.78 26.85 -6.29
CA ASP A 223 -9.84 26.24 -7.23
C ASP A 223 -9.63 24.77 -6.83
N VAL A 224 -9.92 23.86 -7.76
CA VAL A 224 -9.71 22.42 -7.59
C VAL A 224 -8.84 21.93 -8.73
N LYS A 225 -7.61 21.53 -8.39
CA LYS A 225 -6.65 21.01 -9.37
C LYS A 225 -6.77 19.50 -9.44
N LEU A 226 -6.78 18.96 -10.66
CA LEU A 226 -6.68 17.53 -10.92
C LEU A 226 -5.27 17.20 -11.43
N LEU A 227 -4.60 16.24 -10.81
CA LEU A 227 -3.21 15.91 -11.12
C LEU A 227 -2.97 14.40 -11.25
N GLY A 228 -2.11 14.01 -12.18
CA GLY A 228 -1.49 12.69 -12.19
C GLY A 228 -0.09 12.79 -11.60
N LEU A 229 0.20 12.01 -10.57
CA LEU A 229 1.51 11.92 -9.92
C LEU A 229 2.17 10.58 -10.23
N SER A 230 3.49 10.56 -10.33
CA SER A 230 4.24 9.37 -10.70
C SER A 230 5.64 9.32 -10.11
N MET A 231 6.38 8.24 -10.38
CA MET A 231 7.79 8.15 -9.97
C MET A 231 8.66 9.30 -10.53
N ALA A 232 8.24 9.96 -11.61
CA ALA A 232 8.96 11.10 -12.17
C ALA A 232 8.77 12.41 -11.36
N ASP A 233 7.77 12.43 -10.47
CA ASP A 233 7.37 13.60 -9.67
C ASP A 233 7.85 13.52 -8.20
N MET A 234 8.63 12.46 -7.87
CA MET A 234 9.26 12.26 -6.55
C MET A 234 10.40 13.26 -6.31
#